data_AF-A0A7W0G577-F1
#
_entry.id   AF-A0A7W0G577-F1
#
_cell.length_a   1.000
_cell.length_b   1.000
_cell.length_c   1.000
_cell.angle_alpha   90.00
_cell.angle_beta   90.00
_cell.angle_gamma   90.00
#
_symmetry.space_group_name_H-M   'P 1'
#
loop_
_entity.id
_entity.type
_entity.pdbx_description
1 polymer ?
#
loop_
_entity_poly.entity_id
_entity_poly.type
_entity_poly.pdbx_seq_one_letter_code
_entity_poly.pdbx_strand_id
1 'polypeptide(L)'
;MTDEERRAGAASILNYPVFHFVMNDLERNALDAVVGVLGQSVDAQNQRLHAAAAEVRAIRNIRARLEAISQEGKTTPRNRAPA
;
A
#
# COMPACT_ATOMS: atom_id res chain seq x y z
N MET A 1 -16.38 16.69 1.99
CA MET A 1 -16.23 15.45 2.76
C MET A 1 -15.74 15.82 4.13
N THR A 2 -16.48 15.46 5.18
CA THR A 2 -16.07 15.64 6.58
C THR A 2 -14.96 14.65 6.93
N ASP A 3 -14.23 14.89 8.01
CA ASP A 3 -13.21 13.95 8.50
C ASP A 3 -13.81 12.59 8.85
N GLU A 4 -15.05 12.59 9.35
CA GLU A 4 -15.77 11.36 9.67
C GLU A 4 -16.14 10.56 8.42
N GLU A 5 -16.66 11.25 7.39
CA GLU A 5 -16.92 10.63 6.07
C GLU A 5 -15.64 10.08 5.44
N ARG A 6 -14.52 10.78 5.60
CA ARG A 6 -13.20 10.35 5.12
C ARG A 6 -12.74 9.06 5.78
N ARG A 7 -12.88 8.97 7.11
CA ARG A 7 -12.52 7.78 7.90
C ARG A 7 -13.42 6.60 7.58
N ALA A 8 -14.73 6.83 7.54
CA ALA A 8 -15.72 5.81 7.18
C ALA A 8 -15.49 5.27 5.77
N GLY A 9 -15.15 6.15 4.82
CA GLY A 9 -14.78 5.74 3.46
C GLY A 9 -13.53 4.86 3.43
N ALA A 10 -12.46 5.25 4.13
CA ALA A 10 -11.24 4.45 4.20
C ALA A 10 -11.48 3.07 4.87
N ALA A 11 -12.24 3.05 5.97
CA ALA A 11 -12.62 1.81 6.64
C ALA A 11 -13.49 0.92 5.73
N SER A 12 -14.43 1.51 4.98
CA SER A 12 -15.25 0.78 4.02
C SER A 12 -14.40 0.10 2.96
N ILE A 13 -13.46 0.81 2.34
CA ILE A 13 -12.55 0.26 1.34
C ILE A 13 -11.74 -0.92 1.91
N LEU A 14 -11.20 -0.77 3.12
CA LEU A 14 -10.44 -1.83 3.79
C LEU A 14 -11.29 -3.05 4.16
N ASN A 15 -12.60 -2.88 4.34
CA ASN A 15 -13.52 -3.98 4.65
C ASN A 15 -14.00 -4.74 3.41
N TYR A 16 -13.71 -4.27 2.19
CA TYR A 16 -14.04 -5.00 0.97
C TYR A 16 -13.00 -6.08 0.67
N PRO A 17 -13.35 -7.39 0.68
CA PRO A 17 -12.38 -8.45 0.42
C PRO A 17 -11.72 -8.33 -0.96
N VAL A 18 -12.48 -7.87 -1.97
CA VAL A 18 -11.98 -7.68 -3.34
C VAL A 18 -10.86 -6.65 -3.42
N PHE A 19 -10.85 -5.64 -2.54
CA PHE A 19 -9.77 -4.67 -2.49
C PHE A 19 -8.43 -5.34 -2.18
N HIS A 20 -8.41 -6.26 -1.20
CA HIS A 20 -7.19 -6.97 -0.83
C HIS A 20 -6.71 -7.89 -1.94
N PHE A 21 -7.62 -8.61 -2.59
CA PHE A 21 -7.29 -9.45 -3.75
C PHE A 21 -6.67 -8.63 -4.88
N VAL A 22 -7.32 -7.53 -5.29
CA VAL A 22 -6.83 -6.66 -6.37
C VAL A 22 -5.47 -6.06 -6.01
N MET A 23 -5.30 -5.56 -4.78
CA MET A 23 -4.02 -4.96 -4.38
C MET A 23 -2.89 -5.99 -4.31
N ASN A 24 -3.18 -7.23 -3.92
CA ASN A 24 -2.19 -8.32 -3.92
C ASN A 24 -1.83 -8.76 -5.35
N ASP A 25 -2.82 -8.84 -6.25
CA ASP A 25 -2.58 -9.17 -7.66
C ASP A 25 -1.76 -8.07 -8.35
N LEU A 26 -2.04 -6.79 -8.08
CA LEU A 26 -1.25 -5.67 -8.58
C LEU A 26 0.19 -5.73 -8.05
N GLU A 27 0.38 -6.00 -6.76
CA GLU A 27 1.72 -6.13 -6.18
C GLU A 27 2.50 -7.28 -6.81
N ARG A 28 1.82 -8.41 -7.04
CA ARG A 28 2.42 -9.59 -7.69
C ARG A 28 2.80 -9.29 -9.13
N ASN A 29 1.94 -8.64 -9.91
CA ASN A 29 2.25 -8.25 -11.29
C ASN A 29 3.45 -7.31 -11.36
N ALA A 30 3.56 -6.34 -10.44
CA ALA A 30 4.70 -5.43 -10.37
C ALA A 30 6.00 -6.17 -10.00
N LEU A 31 5.93 -7.19 -9.15
CA LEU A 31 7.07 -8.06 -8.84
C LEU A 31 7.44 -9.00 -10.00
N ASP A 32 6.47 -9.56 -10.71
CA ASP A 32 6.74 -10.42 -11.87
C ASP A 32 7.38 -9.62 -13.02
N ALA A 33 7.04 -8.34 -13.15
CA ALA A 33 7.69 -7.43 -14.09
C ALA A 33 9.20 -7.26 -13.82
N VAL A 34 9.65 -7.40 -12.56
CA VAL A 34 11.08 -7.39 -12.19
C VAL A 34 11.81 -8.62 -12.74
N VAL A 35 11.17 -9.78 -12.73
CA VAL A 35 11.75 -11.02 -13.26
C VAL A 35 11.82 -10.98 -14.79
N GLY A 36 10.82 -10.38 -15.45
CA GLY A 36 10.75 -10.26 -16.90
C GLY A 36 11.83 -9.38 -17.55
N VAL A 37 12.65 -8.69 -16.74
CA VAL A 37 13.76 -7.85 -17.23
C VAL A 37 15.10 -8.59 -17.31
N LEU A 38 15.17 -9.81 -16.76
CA LEU A 38 16.37 -10.64 -16.82
C LEU A 38 16.74 -10.93 -18.29
N GLY A 39 17.99 -10.65 -18.65
CA GLY A 39 18.50 -10.82 -20.03
C GLY A 39 18.51 -9.54 -20.87
N GLN A 40 18.02 -8.41 -20.35
CA GLN A 40 18.20 -7.10 -20.99
C GLN A 40 19.56 -6.47 -20.66
N SER A 41 19.93 -5.38 -21.34
CA SER A 41 21.13 -4.60 -20.98
C SER A 41 21.02 -4.06 -19.54
N VAL A 42 22.16 -3.84 -18.89
CA VAL A 42 22.23 -3.35 -17.51
C VAL A 42 21.44 -2.04 -17.32
N ASP A 43 21.52 -1.12 -18.28
CA ASP A 43 20.78 0.15 -18.22
C ASP A 43 19.27 -0.05 -18.30
N ALA A 44 18.81 -0.92 -19.20
CA ALA A 44 17.39 -1.25 -19.33
C ALA A 44 16.86 -2.00 -18.10
N GLN A 45 17.68 -2.88 -17.51
CA GLN A 45 17.37 -3.54 -16.25
C GLN A 45 17.21 -2.52 -15.13
N ASN A 46 18.19 -1.65 -14.90
CA ASN A 46 18.13 -0.65 -13.83
C ASN A 46 16.89 0.23 -13.95
N GLN A 47 16.60 0.77 -15.14
CA GLN A 47 15.45 1.64 -15.33
C GLN A 47 14.11 0.94 -15.01
N ARG A 48 13.93 -0.30 -15.50
CA ARG A 48 12.69 -1.05 -15.27
C ARG A 48 12.57 -1.57 -13.84
N LEU A 49 13.68 -1.97 -13.22
CA LEU A 49 13.71 -2.33 -11.79
C LEU A 49 13.32 -1.15 -10.92
N HIS A 50 13.82 0.05 -11.21
CA HIS A 50 13.44 1.26 -10.49
C HIS A 50 11.95 1.57 -10.63
N ALA A 51 11.39 1.45 -11.84
CA ALA A 51 9.97 1.66 -12.10
C ALA A 51 9.10 0.65 -11.33
N ALA A 52 9.41 -0.65 -11.44
CA ALA A 52 8.67 -1.70 -10.75
C ALA A 52 8.76 -1.57 -9.22
N ALA A 53 9.93 -1.22 -8.68
CA ALA A 53 10.09 -0.96 -7.26
C ALA A 53 9.28 0.26 -6.78
N ALA A 54 9.17 1.30 -7.61
CA ALA A 54 8.33 2.46 -7.31
C ALA A 54 6.84 2.09 -7.29
N GLU A 55 6.40 1.22 -8.19
CA GLU A 55 5.03 0.72 -8.27
C GLU A 55 4.66 -0.14 -7.04
N VAL A 56 5.50 -1.10 -6.66
CA VAL A 56 5.31 -1.88 -5.43
C VAL A 56 5.21 -0.98 -4.20
N ARG A 57 6.07 0.05 -4.11
CA ARG A 57 6.00 1.03 -3.01
C ARG A 57 4.70 1.82 -3.03
N ALA A 58 4.21 2.23 -4.21
CA ALA A 58 2.96 2.96 -4.34
C ALA A 58 1.77 2.11 -3.87
N ILE A 59 1.71 0.84 -4.28
CA ILE A 59 0.67 -0.12 -3.88
C ILE A 59 0.64 -0.29 -2.36
N ARG A 60 1.81 -0.55 -1.75
CA ARG A 60 1.93 -0.66 -0.28
C ARG A 60 1.55 0.63 0.43
N ASN A 61 1.94 1.79 -0.12
CA ASN A 61 1.62 3.10 0.45
C ASN A 61 0.12 3.40 0.40
N ILE A 62 -0.60 2.98 -0.63
CA ILE A 62 -2.06 3.15 -0.71
C ILE A 62 -2.73 2.42 0.47
N ARG A 63 -2.35 1.16 0.69
CA ARG A 63 -2.87 0.36 1.82
C ARG A 63 -2.55 1.01 3.16
N ALA A 64 -1.28 1.37 3.39
CA ALA A 64 -0.85 2.02 4.62
C ALA A 64 -1.55 3.36 4.87
N ARG A 65 -1.81 4.14 3.81
CA ARG A 65 -2.56 5.41 3.92
C ARG A 65 -4.01 5.18 4.27
N LEU A 66 -4.69 4.22 3.64
CA LEU A 66 -6.08 3.88 3.99
C LEU A 66 -6.18 3.40 5.45
N GLU A 67 -5.23 2.58 5.90
CA GLU A 67 -5.15 2.15 7.29
C GLU A 67 -4.96 3.35 8.21
N ALA A 68 -3.97 4.22 7.95
CA ALA A 68 -3.73 5.41 8.73
C ALA A 68 -5.00 6.28 8.84
N ILE A 69 -5.66 6.55 7.70
CA ILE A 69 -6.90 7.32 7.64
C ILE A 69 -8.00 6.66 8.47
N SER A 70 -8.19 5.34 8.36
CA SER A 70 -9.22 4.62 9.13
C SER A 70 -9.00 4.64 10.65
N GLN A 71 -7.77 4.90 11.10
CA GLN A 71 -7.40 4.96 12.52
C GLN A 71 -7.19 6.39 13.03
N GLU A 72 -7.25 7.42 12.16
CA GLU A 72 -7.15 8.82 12.58
C GLU A 72 -8.20 9.12 13.66
N GLY A 73 -7.79 9.72 14.78
CA GLY A 73 -8.69 10.05 15.89
C GLY A 73 -9.02 8.90 16.85
N LYS A 74 -8.60 7.65 16.58
CA LYS A 74 -8.53 6.63 17.62
C LYS A 74 -7.33 6.96 18.49
N THR A 75 -7.60 7.60 19.63
CA THR A 75 -6.59 7.79 20.66
C THR A 75 -6.08 6.41 21.07
N THR A 76 -4.85 6.08 20.69
CA THR A 76 -4.12 5.01 21.38
C THR A 76 -4.13 5.41 22.85
N PRO A 77 -4.69 4.61 23.78
CA PRO A 77 -4.44 4.86 25.18
C PRO A 77 -2.93 4.73 25.33
N ARG A 78 -2.23 5.86 25.54
CA ARG A 78 -0.85 5.85 26.01
C ARG A 78 -0.91 5.01 27.26
N ASN A 79 -0.37 3.81 27.18
CA ASN A 79 -0.13 2.95 28.32
C ASN A 79 0.86 3.73 29.20
N ARG A 80 0.34 4.61 30.06
CA ARG A 80 1.10 5.13 31.19
C ARG A 80 1.29 3.92 32.08
N ALA A 81 2.49 3.34 32.02
CA ALA A 81 2.94 2.48 33.10
C ALA A 81 2.81 3.28 34.41
N PRO A 82 2.13 2.76 35.44
CA PRO A 82 2.09 3.39 36.75
C PRO A 82 3.35 3.04 37.56
N ALA A 83 3.86 4.06 38.26
CA ALA A 83 4.86 4.09 39.35
C ALA A 83 6.27 3.55 39.05
#